data_AF-A0A2I1X953-F1
#
_entry.id   AF-A0A2I1X953-F1
#
_cell.length_a   1.000
_cell.length_b   1.000
_cell.length_c   1.000
_cell.angle_alpha   90.00
_cell.angle_beta   90.00
_cell.angle_gamma   90.00
#
_symmetry.space_group_name_H-M   'P 1'
#
loop_
_entity.id
_entity.type
_entity.pdbx_description
1 polymer ?
#
loop_
_entity_poly.entity_id
_entity_poly.type
_entity_poly.pdbx_seq_one_letter_code
_entity_poly.pdbx_strand_id
1 'polypeptide(L)'
;MQMHWLFLTVAILSEVCGSSMLKLSGGFSKLWPSIGVIVSFSVCFWALSMTLKTMPLATAYAIWAGVGLVLTALVSVVFFGEKADFIGIVSIGLILLGVVLLNTMSHMSGH
;
A
#
# COMPACT_ATOMS: atom_id res chain seq x y z
N MET A 1 -2.95 7.73 -22.23
CA MET A 1 -2.49 7.95 -20.85
C MET A 1 -2.77 6.68 -20.06
N GLN A 2 -1.76 6.18 -19.37
CA GLN A 2 -1.49 4.77 -19.05
C GLN A 2 -2.56 4.13 -18.15
N MET A 3 -3.37 3.19 -18.66
CA MET A 3 -4.36 2.42 -17.88
C MET A 3 -3.73 1.73 -16.65
N HIS A 4 -2.44 1.41 -16.73
CA HIS A 4 -1.64 0.79 -15.67
C HIS A 4 -1.54 1.67 -14.40
N TRP A 5 -1.42 2.99 -14.55
CA TRP A 5 -1.37 3.91 -13.41
C TRP A 5 -2.73 4.03 -12.69
N LEU A 6 -3.83 3.90 -13.45
CA LEU A 6 -5.18 3.81 -12.89
C LEU A 6 -5.34 2.54 -12.07
N PHE A 7 -4.92 1.37 -12.59
CA PHE A 7 -4.97 0.11 -11.83
C PHE A 7 -4.08 0.16 -10.59
N LEU A 8 -2.89 0.75 -10.67
CA LEU A 8 -1.98 0.90 -9.52
C LEU A 8 -2.62 1.79 -8.44
N THR A 9 -3.24 2.90 -8.84
CA THR A 9 -3.94 3.80 -7.91
C THR A 9 -5.14 3.11 -7.25
N VAL A 10 -5.94 2.38 -8.03
CA VAL A 10 -7.08 1.60 -7.50
C VAL A 10 -6.59 0.50 -6.55
N ALA A 11 -5.47 -0.17 -6.87
CA ALA A 11 -4.88 -1.17 -6.00
C ALA A 11 -4.52 -0.57 -4.64
N ILE A 12 -3.80 0.55 -4.63
CA ILE A 12 -3.38 1.23 -3.40
C ILE A 12 -4.61 1.69 -2.58
N LEU A 13 -5.61 2.31 -3.21
CA LEU A 13 -6.82 2.74 -2.50
C LEU A 13 -7.55 1.55 -1.87
N SER A 14 -7.66 0.45 -2.60
CA SER A 14 -8.27 -0.79 -2.11
C SER A 14 -7.47 -1.40 -0.96
N GLU A 15 -6.14 -1.39 -1.03
CA GLU A 15 -5.28 -1.81 0.08
C GLU A 15 -5.52 -0.96 1.33
N VAL A 16 -5.49 0.37 1.20
CA VAL A 16 -5.65 1.30 2.33
C VAL A 16 -7.02 1.14 2.98
N CYS A 17 -8.07 0.98 2.18
CA CYS A 17 -9.40 0.62 2.67
C CYS A 17 -9.40 -0.73 3.40
N GLY A 18 -8.76 -1.75 2.82
CA GLY A 18 -8.61 -3.08 3.43
C GLY A 18 -7.87 -3.04 4.77
N SER A 19 -6.73 -2.35 4.84
CA SER A 19 -5.94 -2.15 6.05
C SER A 19 -6.71 -1.38 7.13
N SER A 20 -7.50 -0.38 6.73
CA SER A 20 -8.37 0.36 7.66
C SER A 20 -9.48 -0.54 8.21
N MET A 21 -10.13 -1.32 7.36
CA MET A 21 -11.14 -2.31 7.76
C MET A 21 -10.55 -3.40 8.65
N LEU A 22 -9.31 -3.82 8.39
CA LEU A 22 -8.61 -4.82 9.20
C LEU A 22 -8.44 -4.33 10.63
N LYS A 23 -8.02 -3.07 10.79
CA LYS A 23 -7.89 -2.44 12.11
C LYS A 23 -9.25 -2.31 12.81
N LEU A 24 -10.31 -1.94 12.06
CA LEU A 24 -11.68 -1.91 12.57
C LEU A 24 -12.26 -3.30 12.91
N SER A 25 -11.78 -4.36 12.27
CA SER A 25 -12.24 -5.73 12.53
C SER A 25 -11.77 -6.28 13.87
N GLY A 26 -10.81 -5.61 14.53
CA GLY A 26 -10.22 -6.07 15.79
C GLY A 26 -9.50 -7.41 15.64
N GLY A 27 -8.86 -7.66 14.49
CA GLY A 27 -8.20 -8.94 14.21
C GLY A 27 -9.18 -10.06 13.86
N PHE A 28 -10.17 -9.77 13.00
CA PHE A 28 -11.21 -10.70 12.55
C PHE A 28 -12.32 -11.05 13.56
N SER A 29 -12.45 -10.26 14.63
CA SER A 29 -13.53 -10.45 15.61
C SER A 29 -14.91 -10.06 15.05
N LYS A 30 -14.96 -9.14 14.07
CA LYS A 30 -16.21 -8.69 13.43
C LYS A 30 -16.33 -9.18 11.98
N LEU A 31 -17.34 -10.02 11.72
CA LEU A 31 -17.60 -10.64 10.40
C LEU A 31 -17.75 -9.65 9.24
N TRP A 32 -18.49 -8.55 9.44
CA TRP A 32 -18.74 -7.54 8.39
C TRP A 32 -17.46 -6.87 7.86
N PRO A 33 -16.62 -6.25 8.72
CA PRO A 33 -15.35 -5.67 8.26
C PRO A 33 -14.37 -6.75 7.78
N SER A 34 -14.39 -7.98 8.32
CA SER A 34 -13.55 -9.08 7.82
C SER A 34 -13.83 -9.46 6.36
N ILE A 35 -15.11 -9.50 5.96
CA ILE A 35 -15.46 -9.72 4.55
C ILE A 35 -14.94 -8.57 3.69
N GLY A 36 -15.11 -7.33 4.18
CA GLY A 36 -14.58 -6.13 3.53
C GLY A 36 -13.06 -6.18 3.31
N VAL A 37 -12.29 -6.66 4.31
CA VAL A 37 -10.84 -6.88 4.18
C VAL A 37 -10.53 -7.86 3.05
N ILE A 38 -11.17 -9.03 3.05
CA ILE A 38 -10.91 -10.08 2.05
C ILE A 38 -11.19 -9.55 0.65
N VAL A 39 -12.33 -8.89 0.45
CA VAL A 39 -12.71 -8.33 -0.86
C VAL A 39 -11.73 -7.24 -1.28
N SER A 40 -11.39 -6.31 -0.38
CA SER A 40 -10.50 -5.19 -0.69
C SER A 40 -9.08 -5.64 -1.03
N PHE A 41 -8.54 -6.62 -0.28
CA PHE A 41 -7.24 -7.22 -0.60
C PHE A 41 -7.28 -8.03 -1.90
N SER A 42 -8.38 -8.74 -2.17
CA SER A 42 -8.53 -9.49 -3.44
C SER A 42 -8.52 -8.55 -4.64
N VAL A 43 -9.25 -7.43 -4.57
CA VAL A 43 -9.27 -6.41 -5.62
C VAL A 43 -7.90 -5.74 -5.75
N CYS A 44 -7.23 -5.45 -4.63
CA CYS A 44 -5.89 -4.88 -4.62
C CYS A 44 -4.89 -5.78 -5.36
N PHE A 45 -4.85 -7.07 -4.99
CA PHE A 45 -3.93 -8.02 -5.61
C PHE A 45 -4.23 -8.24 -7.10
N TRP A 46 -5.52 -8.25 -7.47
CA TRP A 46 -5.92 -8.39 -8.86
C TRP A 46 -5.48 -7.17 -9.70
N ALA A 47 -5.70 -5.96 -9.21
CA ALA A 47 -5.26 -4.73 -9.87
C ALA A 47 -3.73 -4.60 -9.93
N LEU A 48 -3.03 -5.03 -8.87
CA LEU A 48 -1.57 -5.12 -8.86
C LEU A 48 -1.09 -6.09 -9.93
N SER A 49 -1.65 -7.31 -9.98
CA SER A 49 -1.31 -8.33 -10.99
C SER A 49 -1.49 -7.80 -12.43
N MET A 50 -2.53 -7.01 -12.67
CA MET A 50 -2.76 -6.39 -13.98
C MET A 50 -1.72 -5.31 -14.31
N THR A 51 -1.28 -4.55 -13.32
CA THR A 51 -0.20 -3.55 -13.45
C THR A 51 1.14 -4.21 -13.78
N LEU A 52 1.43 -5.35 -13.14
CA LEU A 52 2.65 -6.14 -13.33
C LEU A 52 2.81 -6.71 -14.75
N LYS A 53 1.72 -6.85 -15.52
CA LYS A 53 1.80 -7.26 -16.93
C LYS A 53 2.48 -6.21 -17.84
N THR A 54 2.62 -4.99 -17.34
CA THR A 54 3.00 -3.82 -18.15
C THR A 54 4.14 -3.00 -17.57
N MET A 55 4.48 -3.25 -16.31
CA MET A 55 5.56 -2.59 -15.58
C MET A 55 6.47 -3.64 -14.92
N PRO A 56 7.79 -3.40 -14.83
CA PRO A 56 8.68 -4.27 -14.05
C PRO A 56 8.18 -4.44 -12.61
N LEU A 57 8.25 -5.69 -12.12
CA LEU A 57 7.83 -6.07 -10.78
C LEU A 57 8.41 -5.16 -9.70
N ALA A 58 9.71 -4.89 -9.77
CA ALA A 58 10.41 -4.06 -8.81
C ALA A 58 9.83 -2.64 -8.72
N THR A 59 9.54 -2.02 -9.86
CA THR A 59 9.03 -0.65 -9.89
C THR A 59 7.59 -0.57 -9.39
N ALA A 60 6.75 -1.52 -9.79
CA ALA A 60 5.36 -1.57 -9.34
C ALA A 60 5.26 -1.82 -7.83
N TYR A 61 6.03 -2.79 -7.29
CA TYR A 61 6.06 -3.05 -5.86
C TYR A 61 6.63 -1.89 -5.05
N ALA A 62 7.66 -1.20 -5.56
CA ALA A 62 8.21 -0.02 -4.89
C ALA A 62 7.15 1.08 -4.74
N ILE A 63 6.43 1.40 -5.81
CA ILE A 63 5.38 2.43 -5.77
C ILE A 63 4.22 1.98 -4.87
N TRP A 64 3.76 0.74 -5.04
CA TRP A 64 2.67 0.16 -4.27
C TRP A 64 2.98 0.18 -2.76
N ALA A 65 4.14 -0.34 -2.35
CA ALA A 65 4.56 -0.37 -0.96
C ALA A 65 4.82 1.04 -0.38
N GLY A 66 5.50 1.92 -1.14
CA GLY A 66 5.79 3.28 -0.67
C GLY A 66 4.54 4.12 -0.47
N VAL A 67 3.66 4.17 -1.48
CA VAL A 67 2.44 4.98 -1.43
C VAL A 67 1.40 4.36 -0.49
N GLY A 68 1.25 3.03 -0.49
CA GLY A 68 0.38 2.30 0.43
C GLY A 68 0.76 2.52 1.90
N LEU A 69 2.07 2.50 2.21
CA LEU A 69 2.57 2.79 3.55
C LEU A 69 2.25 4.23 3.99
N VAL A 70 2.49 5.24 3.14
CA VAL A 70 2.20 6.64 3.45
C VAL A 70 0.71 6.86 3.69
N LEU A 71 -0.14 6.35 2.79
CA LEU A 71 -1.58 6.49 2.93
C LEU A 71 -2.10 5.76 4.17
N THR A 72 -1.65 4.54 4.42
CA THR A 72 -2.08 3.76 5.59
C THR A 72 -1.63 4.41 6.90
N ALA A 73 -0.42 4.97 6.94
CA ALA A 73 0.05 5.75 8.09
C ALA A 73 -0.78 7.02 8.28
N LEU A 74 -1.08 7.76 7.22
CA LEU A 74 -1.88 8.98 7.26
C LEU A 74 -3.32 8.68 7.71
N VAL A 75 -3.92 7.62 7.20
CA VAL A 75 -5.24 7.13 7.66
C VAL A 75 -5.18 6.69 9.12
N SER A 76 -4.11 6.03 9.56
CA SER A 76 -3.94 5.64 10.96
C SER A 76 -3.92 6.84 11.90
N VAL A 77 -3.21 7.91 11.54
CA VAL A 77 -3.16 9.14 12.35
C VAL A 77 -4.50 9.89 12.30
N VAL A 78 -5.11 10.04 11.12
CA VAL A 78 -6.33 10.84 10.92
C VAL A 78 -7.60 10.14 11.40
N PHE A 79 -7.80 8.88 11.03
CA PHE A 79 -9.02 8.13 11.36
C PHE A 79 -8.95 7.42 12.71
N PHE A 80 -7.79 6.86 13.07
CA PHE A 80 -7.64 6.12 14.34
C PHE A 80 -7.07 6.98 15.47
N GLY A 81 -6.68 8.23 15.18
CA GLY A 81 -6.15 9.15 16.19
C GLY A 81 -4.86 8.66 16.84
N GLU A 82 -4.12 7.77 16.17
CA GLU A 82 -2.83 7.33 16.68
C GLU A 82 -1.87 8.52 16.77
N LYS A 83 -1.29 8.71 17.95
CA LYS A 83 -0.24 9.71 18.13
C LYS A 83 0.95 9.29 17.28
N ALA A 84 1.21 10.05 16.23
CA ALA A 84 2.43 9.92 15.46
C ALA A 84 3.60 10.29 16.37
N ASP A 85 4.25 9.27 16.93
CA ASP A 85 5.49 9.45 17.67
C ASP A 85 6.55 10.01 16.72
N PHE A 86 7.37 10.95 17.20
CA PHE A 86 8.40 11.58 16.38
C PHE A 86 9.34 10.54 15.77
N ILE A 87 9.63 9.45 16.49
CA ILE A 87 10.42 8.32 16.00
C ILE A 87 9.67 7.58 14.90
N GLY A 88 8.36 7.36 15.06
CA GLY A 88 7.52 6.72 14.05
C GLY A 88 7.50 7.47 12.72
N ILE A 89 7.41 8.80 12.76
CA ILE A 89 7.47 9.65 11.56
C ILE A 89 8.86 9.54 10.88
N VAL A 90 9.93 9.60 11.66
CA VAL A 90 11.30 9.45 11.14
C VAL A 90 11.51 8.07 10.52
N SER A 91 11.00 7.00 11.14
CA SER A 91 11.06 5.64 10.60
C SER A 91 10.29 5.50 9.28
N ILE A 92 9.08 6.07 9.18
CA ILE A 92 8.32 6.10 7.93
C ILE A 92 9.11 6.85 6.85
N GLY A 93 9.72 7.99 7.19
CA GLY A 93 10.60 8.73 6.29
C GLY A 93 11.79 7.90 5.78
N LEU A 94 12.38 7.09 6.66
CA LEU A 94 13.51 6.21 6.31
C LEU A 94 13.09 5.06 5.38
N ILE A 95 11.90 4.48 5.61
CA ILE A 95 11.31 3.47 4.71
C ILE A 95 11.06 4.09 3.33
N LEU A 96 10.50 5.30 3.26
CA LEU A 96 10.29 6.01 2.00
C LEU A 96 11.60 6.28 1.27
N LEU A 97 12.64 6.72 1.98
CA LEU A 97 13.98 6.89 1.43
C LEU A 97 14.50 5.58 0.83
N GLY A 98 14.36 4.46 1.54
CA GLY A 98 14.73 3.13 1.04
C GLY A 98 13.99 2.76 -0.25
N VAL A 99 12.68 3.00 -0.31
CA VAL A 99 11.85 2.76 -1.50
C VAL A 99 12.30 3.62 -2.67
N VAL A 100 12.55 4.91 -2.45
CA VAL A 100 13.02 5.84 -3.50
C VAL A 100 14.39 5.42 -4.02
N LEU A 101 15.32 5.06 -3.12
CA LEU A 101 16.65 4.56 -3.50
C LEU A 101 16.56 3.26 -4.32
N LEU A 102 15.70 2.31 -3.91
CA LEU A 102 15.43 1.12 -4.71
C LEU A 102 14.88 1.48 -6.10
N ASN A 103 13.98 2.46 -6.18
CA ASN A 103 13.37 2.84 -7.45
C ASN A 103 14.34 3.57 -8.41
N THR A 104 15.21 4.44 -7.89
CA THR A 104 16.06 5.33 -8.69
C THR A 104 17.49 4.83 -8.87
N MET A 105 18.07 4.21 -7.84
CA MET A 105 19.47 3.76 -7.85
C MET A 105 19.60 2.27 -8.16
N SER A 106 18.61 1.45 -7.77
CA SER A 106 18.66 0.02 -8.05
C SER A 106 18.08 -0.26 -9.44
N HIS A 107 18.95 -0.36 -10.43
CA HIS A 107 18.67 -1.08 -11.66
C HIS A 107 18.77 -2.58 -11.32
N MET A 108 17.80 -3.09 -10.53
CA MET A 108 17.63 -4.53 -10.38
C MET A 108 17.02 -5.05 -11.69
N SER A 109 17.84 -4.99 -12.75
CA SER A 109 17.64 -5.72 -14.00
C SER A 109 17.63 -7.19 -13.62
N GLY A 110 16.42 -7.75 -13.51
CA GLY A 110 16.26 -9.18 -13.62
C GLY A 110 16.87 -9.60 -14.95
N HIS A 111 17.84 -10.51 -14.89
CA HIS A 111 18.14 -11.38 -16.03
C HIS A 111 16.90 -12.16 -16.40
#